data_AF-A0A9D1W974-F1
#
_entry.id   AF-A0A9D1W974-F1
#
_cell.length_a   1.000
_cell.length_b   1.000
_cell.length_c   1.000
_cell.angle_alpha   90.00
_cell.angle_beta   90.00
_cell.angle_gamma   90.00
#
_symmetry.space_group_name_H-M   'P 1'
#
loop_
_entity.id
_entity.type
_entity.pdbx_description
1 polymer ?
#
loop_
_entity_poly.entity_id
_entity_poly.type
_entity_poly.pdbx_seq_one_letter_code
_entity_poly.pdbx_strand_id
1 'polypeptide(L)'
;MKNKISKHIYWGVAFTFALSGSLSSCTNLDENVYSEVKEENFYSNKREIMQAALRPYTHMQAWLAPTGQNGHYYHSELSADQVAWPQKGRHGYDGGDHIRLHYHTWTENENRL
;
A
#
# COMPACT_ATOMS: atom_id res chain seq x y z
N MET A 1 -27.60 51.53 -43.36
CA MET A 1 -28.13 50.51 -42.42
C MET A 1 -27.20 49.31 -42.22
N LYS A 2 -26.47 48.83 -43.24
CA LYS A 2 -25.58 47.66 -43.18
C LYS A 2 -24.46 47.72 -42.11
N ASN A 3 -23.88 48.91 -41.86
CA ASN A 3 -22.77 49.07 -40.89
C ASN A 3 -23.19 48.85 -39.43
N LYS A 4 -24.42 49.24 -39.03
CA LYS A 4 -24.92 49.00 -37.67
C LYS A 4 -25.13 47.50 -37.41
N ILE A 5 -25.66 46.78 -38.39
CA ILE A 5 -25.90 45.32 -38.31
C ILE A 5 -24.58 44.55 -38.20
N SER A 6 -23.57 44.91 -39.02
CA SER A 6 -22.24 44.28 -38.90
C SER A 6 -21.60 44.49 -37.52
N LYS A 7 -21.77 45.68 -36.92
CA LYS A 7 -21.23 46.01 -35.60
C LYS A 7 -21.88 45.21 -34.48
N HIS A 8 -23.18 44.92 -34.57
CA HIS A 8 -23.89 44.05 -33.63
C HIS A 8 -23.52 42.57 -33.80
N ILE A 9 -23.22 42.13 -35.02
CA ILE A 9 -22.71 40.77 -35.29
C ILE A 9 -21.31 40.60 -34.69
N TYR A 10 -20.40 41.56 -34.89
CA TYR A 10 -19.06 41.52 -34.27
C TYR A 10 -19.12 41.55 -32.74
N TRP A 11 -20.03 42.34 -32.15
CA TRP A 11 -20.27 42.33 -30.69
C TRP A 11 -20.86 41.01 -30.20
N GLY A 12 -21.78 40.40 -30.95
CA GLY A 12 -22.37 39.09 -30.62
C GLY A 12 -21.35 37.95 -30.67
N VAL A 13 -20.45 37.95 -31.67
CA VAL A 13 -19.36 36.98 -31.79
C VAL A 13 -18.29 37.18 -30.71
N ALA A 14 -17.94 38.42 -30.37
CA ALA A 14 -17.03 38.71 -29.27
C ALA A 14 -17.60 38.27 -27.91
N PHE A 15 -18.91 38.45 -27.70
CA PHE A 15 -19.59 38.03 -26.48
C PHE A 15 -19.67 36.51 -26.34
N THR A 16 -19.92 35.79 -27.44
CA THR A 16 -19.94 34.31 -27.43
C THR A 16 -18.54 33.71 -27.25
N PHE A 17 -17.49 34.35 -27.77
CA PHE A 17 -16.10 33.94 -27.52
C PHE A 17 -15.66 34.21 -26.07
N ALA A 18 -16.11 35.31 -25.47
CA ALA A 18 -15.85 35.61 -24.05
C ALA A 18 -16.59 34.64 -23.10
N LEU A 19 -17.80 34.19 -23.46
CA LEU A 19 -18.60 33.27 -22.64
C LEU A 19 -18.15 31.80 -22.74
N SER A 20 -17.43 31.43 -23.81
CA SER A 20 -16.88 30.08 -23.98
C SER A 20 -15.55 29.88 -23.25
N GLY A 21 -14.77 30.95 -23.03
CA GLY A 21 -13.52 30.90 -22.24
C GLY A 21 -13.72 30.77 -20.72
N SER A 22 -14.90 31.13 -20.20
CA SER A 22 -15.21 31.07 -18.76
C SER A 22 -15.64 29.68 -18.26
N LEU A 23 -15.84 28.70 -19.16
CA LEU A 23 -16.20 27.32 -18.79
C LEU A 23 -14.99 26.42 -18.48
N SER A 24 -13.75 26.87 -18.72
CA SER A 24 -12.57 25.98 -18.71
C SER A 24 -11.52 26.23 -17.63
N SER A 25 -11.71 27.11 -16.63
CA SER A 25 -10.54 27.59 -15.85
C SER A 25 -10.60 27.67 -14.32
N CYS A 26 -11.67 27.26 -13.61
CA CYS A 26 -11.74 27.53 -12.16
C CYS A 26 -12.27 26.39 -11.28
N THR A 27 -11.93 25.13 -11.54
CA THR A 27 -12.14 24.05 -10.56
C THR A 27 -10.81 23.60 -10.00
N ASN A 28 -10.52 23.93 -8.73
CA ASN A 28 -9.45 23.24 -8.01
C ASN A 28 -9.91 21.78 -7.81
N LEU A 29 -9.18 20.85 -8.41
CA LEU A 29 -9.44 19.40 -8.41
C LEU A 29 -8.55 18.65 -7.41
N ASP A 30 -7.95 19.36 -6.45
CA ASP A 30 -7.11 18.75 -5.41
C ASP A 30 -7.95 17.82 -4.52
N GLU A 31 -7.58 16.55 -4.48
CA GLU A 31 -8.22 15.54 -3.65
C GLU A 31 -7.71 15.63 -2.20
N ASN A 32 -8.61 15.80 -1.24
CA ASN A 32 -8.30 15.69 0.18
C ASN A 32 -8.44 14.23 0.61
N VAL A 33 -7.30 13.53 0.66
CA VAL A 33 -7.24 12.13 1.09
C VAL A 33 -7.18 12.08 2.62
N TYR A 34 -8.24 11.60 3.25
CA TYR A 34 -8.34 11.51 4.72
C TYR A 34 -7.83 10.18 5.29
N SER A 35 -7.81 9.12 4.47
CA SER A 35 -7.49 7.76 4.90
C SER A 35 -6.02 7.40 4.75
N GLU A 36 -5.24 8.20 4.02
CA GLU A 36 -3.86 7.88 3.67
C GLU A 36 -2.95 9.08 3.85
N VAL A 37 -1.70 8.80 4.19
CA VAL A 37 -0.65 9.82 4.28
C VAL A 37 -0.02 9.98 2.92
N LYS A 38 -0.23 11.13 2.29
CA LYS A 38 0.42 11.47 1.01
C LYS A 38 1.92 11.68 1.22
N GLU A 39 2.72 11.34 0.20
CA GLU A 39 4.18 11.52 0.21
C GLU A 39 4.57 12.98 0.50
N GLU A 40 3.84 13.94 -0.07
CA GLU A 40 4.03 15.38 0.15
C GLU A 40 3.88 15.83 1.61
N ASN A 41 3.18 15.03 2.44
CA ASN A 41 2.94 15.31 3.85
C ASN A 41 3.85 14.51 4.79
N PHE A 42 4.80 13.74 4.25
CA PHE A 42 5.74 12.93 5.03
C PHE A 42 7.19 13.34 4.71
N TYR A 43 8.14 13.00 5.58
CA TYR A 43 9.56 13.39 5.49
C TYR A 43 9.87 14.87 5.75
N SER A 44 9.00 15.58 6.47
CA SER A 44 9.17 17.00 6.76
C SER A 44 10.15 17.28 7.91
N ASN A 45 10.33 16.30 8.81
CA ASN A 45 11.18 16.45 9.99
C ASN A 45 12.11 15.25 10.20
N LYS A 46 13.14 15.46 11.02
CA LYS A 46 14.13 14.42 11.36
C LYS A 46 13.47 13.13 11.88
N ARG A 47 12.40 13.24 12.65
CA ARG A 47 11.74 12.07 13.26
C ARG A 47 11.06 11.21 12.20
N GLU A 48 10.35 11.81 11.26
CA GLU A 48 9.69 11.13 10.14
C GLU A 48 10.69 10.42 9.24
N ILE A 49 11.81 11.09 8.93
CA ILE A 49 12.91 10.48 8.16
C ILE A 49 13.49 9.27 8.91
N MET A 50 13.73 9.41 10.22
CA MET A 50 14.21 8.28 11.03
C MET A 50 13.18 7.14 11.11
N GLN A 51 11.88 7.44 11.22
CA GLN A 51 10.83 6.42 11.22
C GLN A 51 10.79 5.65 9.91
N ALA A 52 10.91 6.33 8.78
CA ALA A 52 10.98 5.68 7.48
C ALA A 52 12.24 4.81 7.34
N ALA A 53 13.41 5.33 7.76
CA ALA A 53 14.66 4.58 7.73
C ALA A 53 14.63 3.33 8.64
N LEU A 54 13.88 3.39 9.76
CA LEU A 54 13.74 2.28 10.70
C LEU A 54 12.63 1.29 10.32
N ARG A 55 11.75 1.64 9.38
CA ARG A 55 10.63 0.79 8.96
C ARG A 55 11.08 -0.60 8.47
N PRO A 56 12.14 -0.74 7.66
CA PRO A 56 12.65 -2.06 7.25
C PRO A 56 13.07 -2.93 8.43
N TYR A 57 13.66 -2.37 9.48
CA TYR A 57 14.09 -3.14 10.66
C TYR A 57 12.89 -3.70 11.44
N THR A 58 11.83 -2.92 11.59
CA THR A 58 10.60 -3.40 12.24
C THR A 58 9.91 -4.50 11.44
N HIS A 59 9.95 -4.43 10.10
CA HIS A 59 9.45 -5.48 9.23
C HIS A 59 10.35 -6.71 9.31
N MET A 60 11.67 -6.55 9.22
CA MET A 60 12.62 -7.65 9.35
C MET A 60 12.39 -8.46 10.63
N GLN A 61 12.15 -7.79 11.76
CA GLN A 61 11.84 -8.47 13.01
C GLN A 61 10.57 -9.34 12.92
N ALA A 62 9.56 -8.92 12.16
CA ALA A 62 8.35 -9.71 11.96
C ALA A 62 8.60 -10.98 11.12
N TRP A 63 9.61 -10.99 10.24
CA TRP A 63 9.97 -12.15 9.40
C TRP A 63 10.96 -13.11 10.09
N LEU A 64 11.82 -12.59 10.96
CA LEU A 64 12.83 -13.38 11.68
C LEU A 64 12.32 -14.03 12.97
N ALA A 65 11.14 -13.63 13.45
CA ALA A 65 10.59 -14.13 14.71
C ALA A 65 9.51 -15.21 14.50
N PRO A 66 9.40 -16.21 15.41
CA PRO A 66 8.36 -17.24 15.37
C PRO A 66 6.93 -16.75 15.68
N THR A 67 6.75 -15.44 15.89
CA THR A 67 5.51 -14.81 16.38
C THR A 67 4.90 -13.82 15.38
N GLY A 68 5.45 -13.68 14.16
CA GLY A 68 5.11 -12.63 13.19
C GLY A 68 4.65 -13.16 11.83
N GLN A 69 5.18 -12.59 10.75
CA GLN A 69 5.03 -13.11 9.38
C GLN A 69 5.85 -14.41 9.29
N ASN A 70 5.24 -15.49 9.79
CA ASN A 70 5.87 -16.74 10.18
C ASN A 70 6.48 -17.57 9.04
N GLY A 71 6.18 -17.27 7.78
CA GLY A 71 6.59 -18.12 6.65
C GLY A 71 8.11 -18.35 6.58
N HIS A 72 8.90 -17.29 6.74
CA HIS A 72 10.35 -17.41 6.59
C HIS A 72 11.02 -18.14 7.76
N TYR A 73 10.72 -17.78 9.01
CA TYR A 73 11.31 -18.43 10.19
C TYR A 73 10.99 -19.92 10.23
N TYR A 74 9.71 -20.30 10.09
CA TYR A 74 9.29 -21.69 10.21
C TYR A 74 9.89 -22.55 9.11
N HIS A 75 9.93 -22.05 7.87
CA HIS A 75 10.54 -22.79 6.77
C HIS A 75 12.05 -22.92 6.93
N SER A 76 12.75 -21.87 7.35
CA SER A 76 14.22 -21.88 7.46
C SER A 76 14.72 -22.72 8.64
N GLU A 77 13.97 -22.74 9.75
CA GLU A 77 14.43 -23.33 11.01
C GLU A 77 13.82 -24.70 11.29
N LEU A 78 12.51 -24.91 11.08
CA LEU A 78 11.85 -26.18 11.41
C LEU A 78 12.04 -27.26 10.35
N SER A 79 12.44 -26.88 9.13
CA SER A 79 12.91 -27.83 8.13
C SER A 79 14.40 -28.17 8.29
N ALA A 80 15.11 -27.44 9.15
CA ALA A 80 16.51 -27.71 9.48
C ALA A 80 16.63 -28.67 10.67
N ASP A 81 17.86 -28.96 11.08
CA ASP A 81 18.23 -29.87 12.16
C ASP A 81 18.44 -29.18 13.52
N GLN A 82 18.36 -27.84 13.57
CA GLN A 82 18.70 -27.06 14.76
C GLN A 82 17.57 -27.04 15.80
N VAL A 83 16.31 -27.03 15.33
CA VAL A 83 15.13 -26.92 16.18
C VAL A 83 14.03 -27.85 15.71
N ALA A 84 13.26 -28.37 16.66
CA ALA A 84 12.09 -29.19 16.36
C ALA A 84 10.93 -28.77 17.27
N TRP A 85 9.73 -28.77 16.71
CA TRP A 85 8.50 -28.51 17.45
C TRP A 85 7.67 -29.80 17.58
N PRO A 86 7.91 -30.62 18.62
CA PRO A 86 7.20 -31.87 18.79
C PRO A 86 5.79 -31.65 19.36
N GLN A 87 4.88 -32.56 19.02
CA GLN A 87 3.57 -32.63 19.66
C GLN A 87 3.71 -33.02 21.14
N LYS A 88 3.20 -32.17 22.04
CA LYS A 88 3.16 -32.44 23.48
C LYS A 88 1.73 -32.69 23.94
N GLY A 89 1.34 -33.97 23.97
CA GLY A 89 0.02 -34.40 24.42
C GLY A 89 -1.08 -33.92 23.47
N ARG A 90 -1.92 -32.97 23.92
CA ARG A 90 -2.96 -32.34 23.09
C ARG A 90 -2.46 -31.07 22.36
N HIS A 91 -1.33 -30.49 22.79
CA HIS A 91 -0.85 -29.20 22.32
C HIS A 91 0.39 -29.33 21.44
N GLY A 92 0.48 -28.51 20.39
CA GLY A 92 1.63 -28.49 19.47
C GLY A 92 1.44 -29.33 18.20
N TYR A 93 0.22 -29.78 17.92
CA TYR A 93 -0.06 -30.56 16.71
C TYR A 93 -0.24 -29.57 15.58
N ASP A 94 -0.96 -28.48 15.83
CA ASP A 94 -1.14 -27.34 14.93
C ASP A 94 -1.54 -27.74 13.49
N GLY A 95 -2.29 -28.84 13.35
CA GLY A 95 -2.71 -29.40 12.06
C GLY A 95 -1.68 -30.33 11.41
N GLY A 96 -0.66 -30.73 12.15
CA GLY A 96 0.48 -31.55 11.73
C GLY A 96 1.52 -30.78 10.93
N ASP A 97 1.47 -29.46 10.93
CA ASP A 97 2.30 -28.60 10.08
C ASP A 97 3.78 -28.66 10.45
N HIS A 98 4.14 -28.55 11.73
CA HIS A 98 5.52 -28.62 12.20
C HIS A 98 6.16 -29.97 11.89
N ILE A 99 5.34 -31.03 11.98
CA ILE A 99 5.76 -32.40 11.67
C ILE A 99 6.06 -32.51 10.19
N ARG A 100 5.17 -32.00 9.32
CA ARG A 100 5.38 -32.01 7.87
C ARG A 100 6.56 -31.14 7.44
N LEU A 101 6.77 -29.99 8.09
CA LEU A 101 7.95 -29.15 7.87
C LEU A 101 9.24 -29.91 8.19
N HIS A 102 9.31 -30.56 9.36
CA HIS A 102 10.50 -31.29 9.79
C HIS A 102 10.81 -32.51 8.92
N TYR A 103 9.77 -33.20 8.42
CA TYR A 103 9.94 -34.35 7.54
C TYR A 103 9.97 -34.00 6.04
N HIS A 104 9.93 -32.72 5.68
CA HIS A 104 9.84 -32.26 4.29
C HIS A 104 8.68 -32.88 3.48
N THR A 105 7.50 -32.99 4.10
CA THR A 105 6.28 -33.58 3.52
C THR A 105 5.10 -32.61 3.46
N TRP A 106 5.39 -31.30 3.36
CA TRP A 106 4.37 -30.26 3.25
C TRP A 106 3.55 -30.36 1.96
N THR A 107 2.38 -29.74 1.96
CA THR A 107 1.45 -29.70 0.83
C THR A 107 1.25 -28.27 0.31
N GLU A 108 0.61 -28.11 -0.85
CA GLU A 108 0.23 -26.79 -1.38
C GLU A 108 -0.75 -26.02 -0.47
N ASN A 109 -1.31 -26.67 0.56
CA ASN A 109 -2.31 -26.11 1.47
C ASN A 109 -1.77 -25.83 2.88
N GLU A 110 -0.45 -25.61 3.06
CA GLU A 110 0.03 -25.21 4.38
C GLU A 110 -0.36 -23.77 4.71
N ASN A 111 -0.95 -23.57 5.88
CA ASN A 111 -1.36 -22.24 6.37
C ASN A 111 -0.18 -21.30 6.68
N ARG A 112 1.04 -21.84 6.73
CA ARG A 112 2.28 -21.13 7.10
C ARG A 112 3.31 -21.13 5.96
N LEU A 113 2.94 -21.55 4.75
CA LEU A 113 3.73 -21.35 3.53
C LEU A 113 3.50 -19.95 2.95
#